data_AF-A0A151JQL1-F1
#
_entry.id   AF-A0A151JQL1-F1
#
_cell.length_a   1.000
_cell.length_b   1.000
_cell.length_c   1.000
_cell.angle_alpha   90.00
_cell.angle_beta   90.00
_cell.angle_gamma   90.00
#
_symmetry.space_group_name_H-M   'P 1'
#
loop_
_entity.id
_entity.type
_entity.pdbx_description
1 polymer ?
#
loop_
_entity_poly.entity_id
_entity_poly.type
_entity_poly.pdbx_seq_one_letter_code
_entity_poly.pdbx_strand_id
1 'polypeptide(L)'
;LLQVLIEEHNNMYIQLFKKKLKPKARHLIHYPRIMKACGPLVYLWCMTFETKHKESRATATSTSSKRNIATAIVFKHQLKLQLKQVHSYLGQYFRILLK
;
A
#
# COMPACT_ATOMS: atom_id res chain seq x y z
N LEU A 1 5.27 14.69 -23.80
CA LEU A 1 5.15 13.30 -24.31
C LEU A 1 4.06 12.51 -23.60
N LEU A 2 4.20 12.15 -22.31
CA LEU A 2 3.21 11.31 -21.61
C LEU A 2 1.75 11.81 -21.69
N GLN A 3 1.54 13.13 -21.51
CA GLN A 3 0.21 13.73 -21.61
C GLN A 3 -0.43 13.52 -22.99
N VAL A 4 0.34 13.73 -24.06
CA VAL A 4 -0.13 13.59 -25.45
C VAL A 4 -0.56 12.14 -25.73
N LEU A 5 0.26 11.17 -25.30
CA LEU A 5 -0.06 9.75 -25.45
C LEU A 5 -1.35 9.34 -24.70
N ILE A 6 -1.58 9.92 -23.52
CA ILE A 6 -2.81 9.67 -22.74
C ILE A 6 -4.03 10.27 -23.44
N GLU A 7 -3.90 11.48 -23.98
CA GLU A 7 -4.97 12.15 -24.73
C GLU A 7 -5.32 11.40 -26.02
N GLU A 8 -4.32 11.00 -26.80
CA GLU A 8 -4.50 10.18 -28.00
C GLU A 8 -5.19 8.85 -27.69
N HIS A 9 -4.73 8.13 -26.66
CA HIS A 9 -5.35 6.88 -26.22
C HIS A 9 -6.82 7.06 -25.81
N ASN A 10 -7.12 8.10 -25.03
CA ASN A 10 -8.48 8.39 -24.57
C ASN A 10 -9.39 8.76 -25.76
N ASN A 11 -8.88 9.52 -26.73
CA ASN A 11 -9.62 9.88 -27.94
C ASN A 11 -9.94 8.64 -28.78
N MET A 12 -8.96 7.77 -29.01
CA MET A 12 -9.18 6.50 -29.72
C MET A 12 -10.19 5.60 -29.00
N TYR A 13 -10.12 5.51 -27.67
CA TYR A 13 -11.08 4.74 -26.88
C TYR A 13 -12.52 5.24 -27.05
N ILE A 14 -12.72 6.57 -27.02
CA ILE A 14 -14.05 7.17 -27.22
C ILE A 14 -14.56 6.88 -28.63
N GLN A 15 -13.70 7.03 -29.65
CA GLN A 15 -14.07 6.79 -31.04
C GLN A 15 -14.46 5.32 -31.29
N LEU A 16 -13.67 4.38 -30.78
CA LEU A 16 -13.88 2.95 -31.01
C LEU A 16 -15.08 2.40 -30.24
N PHE A 17 -15.19 2.71 -28.96
CA PHE A 17 -16.20 2.11 -28.09
C PHE A 17 -17.48 2.96 -27.96
N LYS A 18 -17.47 4.21 -28.45
CA LYS A 18 -18.59 5.17 -28.36
C LYS A 18 -19.17 5.29 -26.94
N LYS A 19 -18.31 5.13 -25.93
CA LYS A 19 -18.66 5.10 -24.51
C LYS A 19 -17.91 6.19 -23.75
N LYS A 20 -18.53 6.69 -22.68
CA LYS A 20 -17.89 7.64 -21.76
C LYS A 20 -16.63 7.00 -21.14
N LEU A 21 -15.60 7.83 -20.95
CA LEU A 21 -14.37 7.42 -20.29
C LEU A 21 -14.65 6.94 -18.86
N LYS A 22 -14.14 5.75 -18.53
CA LYS A 22 -14.18 5.23 -17.17
C LYS A 22 -13.44 6.18 -16.23
N PRO A 23 -13.81 6.27 -14.94
CA PRO A 23 -13.11 7.10 -13.96
C PRO A 23 -11.59 6.90 -13.97
N LYS A 24 -11.11 5.66 -14.11
CA LYS A 24 -9.67 5.35 -14.18
C LYS A 24 -8.95 6.13 -15.29
N ALA A 25 -9.52 6.15 -16.50
CA ALA A 25 -8.95 6.84 -17.66
C ALA A 25 -9.00 8.36 -17.51
N ARG A 26 -10.07 8.91 -16.89
CA ARG A 26 -10.15 10.35 -16.60
C ARG A 26 -9.09 10.80 -15.59
N HIS A 27 -8.86 10.02 -14.54
CA HIS A 27 -7.82 10.34 -13.57
C HIS A 27 -6.41 10.27 -14.16
N LEU A 28 -6.19 9.40 -15.16
CA LEU A 28 -4.89 9.24 -15.82
C LEU A 28 -4.40 10.54 -16.47
N ILE A 29 -5.30 11.41 -16.92
CA ILE A 29 -4.97 12.73 -17.50
C ILE A 29 -4.17 13.60 -16.50
N HIS A 30 -4.39 13.41 -15.20
CA HIS A 30 -3.69 14.16 -14.16
C HIS A 30 -2.33 13.55 -13.76
N TYR A 31 -2.01 12.34 -14.19
CA TYR A 31 -0.79 11.64 -13.80
C TYR A 31 0.49 12.36 -14.23
N PRO A 32 0.60 12.96 -15.43
CA PRO A 32 1.76 13.76 -15.80
C PRO A 32 2.04 14.90 -14.81
N ARG A 33 0.99 15.57 -14.31
CA ARG A 33 1.12 16.64 -13.31
C ARG A 33 1.56 16.08 -11.96
N ILE A 34 0.95 14.99 -11.51
CA ILE A 34 1.26 14.35 -10.23
C ILE A 34 2.70 13.82 -10.22
N MET A 35 3.14 13.18 -11.31
CA MET A 35 4.51 12.68 -11.43
C MET A 35 5.57 13.78 -11.37
N LYS A 36 5.27 14.95 -11.94
CA LYS A 36 6.16 16.12 -11.85
C LYS A 36 6.24 16.68 -10.43
N ALA A 37 5.14 16.66 -9.68
CA ALA A 37 5.08 17.21 -8.33
C ALA A 37 5.57 16.24 -7.25
N CYS A 38 5.23 14.97 -7.36
CA CYS A 38 5.44 13.95 -6.32
C CYS A 38 6.53 12.92 -6.68
N GLY A 39 7.05 12.95 -7.90
CA GLY A 39 8.01 11.97 -8.38
C GLY A 39 7.37 10.63 -8.81
N PRO A 40 8.11 9.51 -8.72
CA PRO A 40 7.63 8.21 -9.18
C PRO A 40 6.36 7.74 -8.43
N LEU A 41 5.34 7.36 -9.19
CA LEU A 41 4.04 6.91 -8.63
C LEU A 41 4.14 5.62 -7.81
N VAL A 42 5.21 4.84 -7.99
CA VAL A 42 5.48 3.64 -7.20
C VAL A 42 5.63 3.97 -5.72
N TYR A 43 6.01 5.18 -5.33
CA TYR A 43 6.05 5.54 -3.90
C TYR A 43 4.70 6.02 -3.35
N LEU A 44 3.72 6.31 -4.23
CA LEU A 44 2.39 6.81 -3.88
C LEU A 44 1.32 5.71 -3.83
N TRP A 45 1.64 4.49 -4.28
CA TRP A 45 0.68 3.40 -4.33
C TRP A 45 0.29 2.88 -2.93
N CYS A 46 -0.93 2.35 -2.78
CA CYS A 46 -1.41 1.87 -1.49
C CYS A 46 -1.23 0.36 -1.24
N MET A 47 -0.53 -0.35 -2.14
CA MET A 47 -0.40 -1.82 -2.06
C MET A 47 0.26 -2.30 -0.76
N THR A 48 1.20 -1.53 -0.23
CA THR A 48 1.87 -1.79 1.05
C THR A 48 0.92 -1.63 2.24
N PHE A 49 0.07 -0.60 2.23
CA PHE A 49 -0.94 -0.38 3.26
C PHE A 49 -2.01 -1.49 3.26
N GLU A 50 -2.48 -1.91 2.09
CA GLU A 50 -3.44 -3.04 1.98
C GLU A 50 -2.84 -4.34 2.50
N THR A 51 -1.57 -4.61 2.18
CA THR A 51 -0.85 -5.76 2.71
C THR A 51 -0.76 -5.69 4.24
N LYS A 52 -0.51 -4.50 4.81
CA LYS A 52 -0.46 -4.31 6.27
C LYS A 52 -1.81 -4.52 6.93
N HIS A 53 -2.90 -4.07 6.30
CA HIS A 53 -4.27 -4.23 6.79
C HIS A 53 -4.65 -5.71 6.97
N LYS A 54 -4.13 -6.62 6.13
CA LYS A 54 -4.39 -8.07 6.25
C LYS A 54 -4.10 -8.61 7.66
N GLU A 55 -3.02 -8.16 8.31
CA GLU A 55 -2.66 -8.57 9.67
C GLU A 55 -3.68 -8.10 10.72
N SER A 56 -4.13 -6.84 10.60
CA SER A 56 -5.14 -6.26 11.48
C SER A 56 -6.49 -6.96 11.31
N ARG A 57 -6.87 -7.27 10.06
CA ARG A 57 -8.09 -8.03 9.76
C ARG A 57 -8.05 -9.44 10.35
N ALA A 58 -6.95 -10.16 10.18
CA ALA A 58 -6.78 -11.49 10.77
C ALA A 58 -6.91 -11.45 12.30
N THR A 59 -6.33 -10.43 12.93
CA THR A 59 -6.45 -10.21 14.37
C THR A 59 -7.91 -9.96 14.76
N ALA A 60 -8.58 -9.04 14.09
CA ALA A 60 -9.99 -8.71 14.32
C ALA A 60 -10.90 -9.95 14.21
N THR A 61 -10.67 -10.81 13.21
CA THR A 61 -11.44 -12.04 13.02
C THR A 61 -11.14 -13.09 14.09
N SER A 62 -9.88 -13.20 14.55
CA SER A 62 -9.47 -14.20 15.55
C SER A 62 -9.86 -13.86 16.99
N THR A 63 -10.14 -12.59 17.30
CA THR A 63 -10.44 -12.17 18.67
C THR A 63 -11.87 -12.54 19.04
N SER A 64 -12.04 -13.33 20.10
CA SER A 64 -13.35 -13.73 20.63
C SER A 64 -14.11 -12.56 21.28
N SER A 65 -13.38 -11.69 22.01
CA SER A 65 -13.95 -10.49 22.63
C SER A 65 -13.93 -9.29 21.68
N LYS A 66 -15.11 -8.80 21.29
CA LYS A 66 -15.26 -7.63 20.40
C LYS A 66 -15.52 -6.31 21.14
N ARG A 67 -15.43 -6.31 22.47
CA ARG A 67 -15.73 -5.15 23.31
C ARG A 67 -14.86 -3.93 22.97
N ASN A 68 -13.59 -4.14 22.64
CA ASN A 68 -12.71 -3.11 22.11
C ASN A 68 -11.70 -3.69 21.11
N ILE A 69 -12.13 -3.83 19.85
CA ILE A 69 -11.32 -4.47 18.81
C ILE A 69 -10.07 -3.68 18.44
N ALA A 70 -10.13 -2.34 18.52
CA ALA A 70 -8.99 -1.47 18.24
C ALA A 70 -7.86 -1.71 19.22
N THR A 71 -8.15 -1.79 20.53
CA THR A 71 -7.13 -2.10 21.55
C THR A 71 -6.51 -3.47 21.34
N ALA A 72 -7.30 -4.49 20.98
CA ALA A 72 -6.78 -5.82 20.70
C ALA A 72 -5.84 -5.86 19.49
N ILE A 73 -6.19 -5.14 18.41
CA ILE A 73 -5.34 -5.03 17.21
C ILE A 73 -4.03 -4.32 17.55
N VAL A 74 -4.09 -3.18 18.26
CA VAL A 74 -2.90 -2.41 18.65
C VAL A 74 -1.99 -3.24 19.56
N PHE A 75 -2.55 -3.92 20.57
CA PHE A 75 -1.77 -4.74 21.49
C PHE A 75 -1.04 -5.89 20.77
N LYS A 76 -1.74 -6.62 19.90
CA LYS A 76 -1.13 -7.71 19.12
C LYS A 76 -0.08 -7.20 18.14
N HIS A 77 -0.30 -6.02 17.55
CA HIS A 77 0.69 -5.36 16.71
C HIS A 77 1.95 -4.98 17.51
N GLN A 78 1.79 -4.40 18.70
CA GLN A 78 2.89 -4.02 19.59
C GLN A 78 3.74 -5.22 19.98
N LEU A 79 3.12 -6.33 20.38
CA LEU A 79 3.82 -7.57 20.71
C LEU A 79 4.64 -8.09 19.52
N LYS A 80 4.07 -8.07 18.30
CA LYS A 80 4.78 -8.49 17.09
C LYS A 80 6.01 -7.64 16.80
N LEU A 81 5.94 -6.33 17.04
CA LEU A 81 7.08 -5.43 16.86
C LEU A 81 8.19 -5.72 17.89
N GLN A 82 7.83 -5.88 19.17
CA GLN A 82 8.79 -6.18 20.23
C GLN A 82 9.54 -7.50 19.97
N LEU A 83 8.83 -8.57 19.58
CA LEU A 83 9.45 -9.86 19.26
C LEU A 83 10.45 -9.76 18.10
N LYS A 84 10.14 -8.97 17.07
CA LYS A 84 11.06 -8.75 15.94
C LYS A 84 12.32 -8.01 16.37
N GLN A 85 12.19 -7.02 17.25
CA GLN A 85 13.34 -6.29 17.79
C GLN A 85 14.25 -7.23 18.59
N VAL A 86 13.69 -8.02 19.52
CA VAL A 86 14.46 -8.99 20.32
C VAL A 86 15.20 -9.98 19.42
N HIS A 87 14.54 -10.53 18.40
CA HIS A 87 15.18 -11.43 17.44
C HIS A 87 16.35 -10.78 16.70
N SER A 88 16.21 -9.51 16.29
CA SER A 88 17.29 -8.74 15.65
C SER A 88 18.48 -8.56 16.59
N TYR A 89 18.25 -8.22 17.86
CA TYR A 89 19.31 -8.07 18.85
C TYR A 89 20.05 -9.38 19.09
N LEU A 90 19.34 -10.50 19.32
CA LEU A 90 19.95 -11.82 19.48
C LEU A 90 20.84 -12.18 18.28
N GLY A 91 20.35 -11.94 17.05
CA GLY A 91 21.13 -12.20 15.84
C GLY A 91 22.38 -11.33 15.68
N GLN A 92 22.43 -10.15 16.31
CA GLN A 92 23.65 -9.33 16.39
C GLN A 92 24.60 -9.89 17.45
N TYR A 93 24.09 -10.21 18.65
CA TYR A 93 24.89 -10.81 19.73
C TYR A 93 25.57 -12.10 19.29
N PHE A 94 24.85 -13.03 18.65
CA PHE A 94 25.44 -14.28 18.15
C PHE A 94 26.51 -14.05 17.08
N ARG A 95 26.38 -13.02 16.23
CA ARG A 95 27.39 -12.66 15.23
C ARG A 95 28.66 -12.07 15.84
N ILE A 96 28.54 -11.40 16.99
CA ILE A 96 29.69 -10.87 17.74
C ILE A 96 30.37 -12.02 18.49
N LEU A 97 29.58 -12.91 19.10
CA LEU A 97 30.10 -14.02 19.91
C LEU A 97 30.79 -15.13 19.08
N LEU A 98 30.37 -15.33 17.82
CA LEU A 98 30.91 -16.34 16.90
C LEU A 98 32.03 -15.79 15.99
N LYS A 99 32.56 -14.60 16.28
CA LYS A 99 33.75 -14.01 15.66
C LYS A 99 34.88 -13.98 16.68
#